data_AF-A0A933Y5T5-F1
#
_entry.id   AF-A0A933Y5T5-F1
#
_cell.length_a   1.000
_cell.length_b   1.000
_cell.length_c   1.000
_cell.angle_alpha   90.00
_cell.angle_beta   90.00
_cell.angle_gamma   90.00
#
_symmetry.space_group_name_H-M   'P 1'
#
loop_
_entity.id
_entity.type
_entity.pdbx_description
1 polymer ?
#
loop_
_entity_poly.entity_id
_entity_poly.type
_entity_poly.pdbx_seq_one_letter_code
_entity_poly.pdbx_strand_id
1 'polypeptide(L)' 'MTIDESLIETVFNSLPTDSPIHFEMIAKLLHAIPWEVLWAGNELVRRGRAVVVNKNNFKRSSNRDIPPAAGGCINLLA' A
#
# COMPACT_ATOMS: atom_id res chain seq x y z
N MET A 1 17.61 14.36 0.67
CA MET A 1 17.46 12.91 0.43
C MET A 1 16.42 12.78 -0.68
N THR A 2 16.83 12.36 -1.88
CA THR A 2 15.93 12.26 -3.03
C THR A 2 15.03 11.04 -2.83
N ILE A 3 13.71 11.22 -2.98
CA ILE A 3 12.75 10.12 -2.92
C ILE A 3 12.97 9.25 -4.17
N ASP A 4 13.23 7.96 -3.99
CA ASP A 4 13.30 7.01 -5.10
C ASP A 4 11.89 6.56 -5.50
N GLU A 5 11.29 7.30 -6.43
CA GLU A 5 9.97 7.00 -6.98
C GLU A 5 9.94 5.66 -7.75
N SER A 6 11.07 5.24 -8.34
CA SER A 6 11.15 3.98 -9.08
C SER A 6 10.99 2.78 -8.14
N LEU A 7 11.65 2.83 -6.98
CA LEU A 7 11.50 1.80 -5.96
C LEU A 7 10.05 1.73 -5.45
N ILE A 8 9.43 2.89 -5.18
CA ILE A 8 8.04 2.96 -4.69
C ILE A 8 7.07 2.30 -5.67
N GLU A 9 7.17 2.62 -6.97
CA GLU A 9 6.33 2.01 -8.00
C GLU A 9 6.59 0.51 -8.15
N THR A 10 7.85 0.08 -8.05
CA THR A 10 8.21 -1.34 -8.14
C THR A 10 7.61 -2.14 -6.97
N VAL A 11 7.69 -1.60 -5.75
CA VAL A 11 7.06 -2.19 -4.57
C VAL A 11 5.54 -2.23 -4.73
N PHE A 12 4.91 -1.14 -5.19
CA PHE A 12 3.47 -1.08 -5.42
C PHE A 12 2.98 -2.15 -6.41
N ASN A 13 3.72 -2.35 -7.50
CA ASN A 13 3.40 -3.35 -8.52
C ASN A 13 3.53 -4.79 -7.99
N SER A 14 4.36 -4.98 -6.96
CA SER A 14 4.55 -6.27 -6.28
C SER A 14 3.55 -6.54 -5.16
N LEU A 15 2.72 -5.54 -4.77
CA LEU A 15 1.74 -5.72 -3.72
C LEU A 15 0.51 -6.49 -4.24
N PRO A 16 0.15 -7.62 -3.59
CA PRO A 16 -1.13 -8.30 -3.83
C PRO A 16 -2.33 -7.46 -3.39
N THR A 17 -3.48 -7.70 -4.04
CA THR A 17 -4.76 -7.06 -3.72
C THR A 17 -5.53 -7.81 -2.63
N ASP A 18 -5.55 -9.14 -2.68
CA ASP A 18 -6.48 -9.96 -1.89
C ASP A 18 -5.86 -10.51 -0.59
N SER A 19 -4.54 -10.73 -0.57
CA SER A 19 -3.82 -11.27 0.58
C SER A 19 -2.71 -10.32 1.03
N PRO A 20 -2.45 -10.15 2.33
CA PRO A 20 -1.30 -9.37 2.78
C PRO A 20 0.02 -10.12 2.53
N ILE A 21 1.09 -9.37 2.23
CA ILE A 21 2.44 -9.90 2.04
C ILE A 21 3.45 -9.20 2.95
N HIS A 22 4.41 -9.95 3.50
CA HIS A 22 5.45 -9.40 4.35
C HIS A 22 6.51 -8.68 3.51
N PHE A 23 7.00 -7.52 3.96
CA PHE A 23 7.96 -6.72 3.17
C PHE A 23 9.24 -7.50 2.81
N GLU A 24 9.72 -8.40 3.67
CA GLU A 24 10.88 -9.24 3.36
C GLU A 24 10.66 -10.19 2.18
N MET A 25 9.43 -10.64 1.95
CA MET A 25 9.12 -11.47 0.77
C MET A 25 9.20 -10.63 -0.51
N ILE A 26 8.70 -9.40 -0.47
CA ILE A 26 8.83 -8.45 -1.58
C ILE A 26 10.32 -8.13 -1.81
N ALA A 27 11.10 -7.90 -0.75
CA ALA A 27 12.53 -7.64 -0.85
C ALA A 27 13.30 -8.79 -1.52
N LYS A 28 12.97 -10.04 -1.16
CA LYS A 28 13.53 -11.24 -1.83
C LYS A 28 13.14 -11.30 -3.30
N LEU A 29 11.88 -11.02 -3.65
CA LEU A 29 11.38 -11.02 -5.03
C LEU A 29 12.09 -9.96 -5.89
N LEU A 30 12.32 -8.77 -5.32
CA LEU A 30 12.91 -7.63 -6.01
C LEU A 30 14.44 -7.58 -5.93
N HIS A 31 15.08 -8.55 -5.25
CA HIS A 31 16.51 -8.49 -4.92
C HIS A 31 16.92 -7.15 -4.28
N ALA A 32 16.05 -6.60 -3.43
CA ALA A 32 16.20 -5.29 -2.80
C ALA A 32 16.54 -5.39 -1.32
N ILE A 33 17.01 -4.29 -0.72
CA ILE A 33 17.30 -4.22 0.71
C ILE A 33 15.97 -4.20 1.49
N PRO A 34 15.76 -5.08 2.49
CA PRO A 34 14.48 -5.16 3.19
C PRO A 34 14.02 -3.84 3.82
N TRP A 35 14.95 -3.04 4.35
CA TRP A 35 14.64 -1.73 4.93
C TRP A 35 14.09 -0.73 3.90
N GLU A 36 14.60 -0.73 2.66
CA GLU A 36 14.12 0.15 1.59
C GLU A 36 12.71 -0.24 1.14
N VAL A 37 12.42 -1.54 1.10
CA VAL A 37 11.08 -2.04 0.79
C VAL A 37 10.08 -1.70 1.91
N LEU A 38 10.50 -1.81 3.18
CA LEU A 38 9.67 -1.38 4.31
C LEU A 38 9.37 0.12 4.24
N TRP A 39 10.38 0.94 3.95
CA TRP A 39 10.22 2.38 3.75
C TRP A 39 9.26 2.69 2.60
N ALA A 40 9.43 2.05 1.44
CA ALA A 40 8.56 2.23 0.28
C ALA A 40 7.12 1.79 0.56
N GLY A 41 6.92 0.68 1.28
CA GLY A 41 5.61 0.22 1.74
C GLY A 41 4.92 1.25 2.63
N ASN A 42 5.64 1.84 3.59
CA ASN A 42 5.11 2.90 4.45
C ASN A 42 4.77 4.17 3.67
N GLU A 43 5.59 4.53 2.67
CA GLU A 43 5.34 5.66 1.79
C GLU A 43 4.08 5.45 0.93
N LEU A 44 3.83 4.22 0.45
CA LEU A 44 2.59 3.86 -0.24
C LEU A 44 1.37 3.95 0.67
N VAL A 45 1.50 3.58 1.95
CA VAL A 45 0.44 3.74 2.96
C VAL A 45 0.15 5.21 3.21
N ARG A 46 1.18 6.04 3.36
CA ARG A 46 1.05 7.50 3.49
C ARG A 46 0.32 8.13 2.30
N ARG A 47 0.51 7.58 1.10
CA ARG A 47 -0.16 7.99 -0.15
C ARG A 47 -1.55 7.36 -0.34
N GLY A 48 -2.03 6.51 0.58
CA GLY A 48 -3.31 5.82 0.47
C GLY A 48 -3.38 4.72 -0.60
N ARG A 49 -2.22 4.29 -1.13
CA ARG A 49 -2.11 3.27 -2.19
C ARG A 49 -1.91 1.85 -1.65
N ALA A 50 -1.54 1.73 -0.38
CA ALA A 50 -1.38 0.45 0.32
C ALA A 50 -1.98 0.53 1.72
N VAL A 51 -2.23 -0.63 2.32
CA VAL A 51 -2.74 -0.76 3.69
C VAL A 51 -1.81 -1.67 4.47
N VAL A 52 -1.51 -1.28 5.71
CA VAL A 52 -0.82 -2.13 6.70
C VAL A 52 -1.88 -3.02 7.36
N VAL A 53 -1.81 -4.32 7.13
CA VAL A 53 -2.75 -5.29 7.75
C VAL A 53 -2.24 -5.75 9.12
N ASN A 54 -0.93 -5.89 9.26
CA ASN A 54 -0.25 -6.06 10.54
C ASN A 54 1.16 -5.43 10.42
N LYS A 55 1.91 -5.35 11.54
CA LYS A 55 3.11 -4.52 11.72
C LYS A 55 4.13 -4.48 10.56
N ASN A 56 4.17 -5.49 9.70
CA ASN A 56 5.10 -5.60 8.56
C ASN A 56 4.49 -6.18 7.29
N ASN A 57 3.16 -6.36 7.25
CA ASN A 57 2.46 -6.92 6.10
C ASN A 57 1.64 -5.85 5.38
N PHE A 58 1.84 -5.77 4.07
CA PHE A 58 1.24 -4.78 3.18
C PHE A 58 0.30 -5.47 2.20
N LYS A 59 -0.77 -4.77 1.81
CA LYS A 59 -1.59 -5.10 0.64
C LYS A 59 -1.87 -3.83 -0.15
N ARG A 60 -2.21 -3.98 -1.43
CA ARG A 60 -2.68 -2.85 -2.25
C ARG A 60 -4.00 -2.34 -1.68
N SER A 61 -4.15 -1.01 -1.63
CA SER A 61 -5.44 -0.39 -1.30
C SER A 61 -6.40 -0.66 -2.46
N SER A 62 -7.50 -1.35 -2.18
CA SER A 62 -8.62 -1.44 -3.12
C SER A 62 -9.58 -0.27 -2.86
N ASN A 63 -10.40 0.14 -3.83
CA ASN A 63 -11.44 1.17 -3.63
C ASN A 63 -12.43 0.83 -2.49
N ARG A 64 -12.41 -0.40 -1.97
CA ARG A 64 -13.18 -0.85 -0.80
C ARG A 64 -12.49 -0.55 0.53
N ASP A 65 -11.17 -0.39 0.54
CA ASP A 65 -10.35 -0.09 1.72
C ASP A 65 -10.25 1.42 1.99
N ILE A 66 -10.65 2.26 1.03
CA ILE A 66 -10.91 3.67 1.27
C ILE A 66 -12.21 3.71 2.08
N PRO A 67 -12.22 4.12 3.36
CA PRO A 67 -13.48 4.31 4.08
C PRO A 67 -14.35 5.22 3.20
N PRO A 68 -15.65 4.91 3.01
CA PRO A 68 -16.53 5.78 2.24
C PRO A 68 -16.30 7.18 2.78
N ALA A 69 -15.90 8.10 1.89
CA ALA A 69 -15.66 9.48 2.26
C ALA A 69 -16.81 9.88 3.18
N ALA A 70 -16.51 10.25 4.42
CA ALA A 70 -17.51 10.68 5.37
C ALA A 70 -18.16 11.94 4.78
N GLY A 71 -19.23 11.74 4.02
CA GLY A 71 -19.55 12.66 2.93
C GLY A 71 -20.82 12.24 2.20
N GLY A 72 -21.93 12.22 2.95
CA GLY A 72 -23.26 12.44 2.40
C GLY A 72 -24.05 11.19 2.03
N CYS A 73 -24.75 10.63 3.02
CA CYS A 73 -26.06 10.05 2.75
C CYS A 73 -26.96 11.18 2.25
N ILE A 74 -27.07 11.36 0.93
CA ILE A 74 -28.23 12.02 0.33
C ILE A 74 -29.17 10.91 -0.15
N ASN A 75 -30.06 10.49 0.76
CA ASN A 75 -31.34 9.94 0.35
C ASN A 75 -32.12 11.06 -0.35
N LEU A 76 -32.01 11.17 -1.68
CA LEU A 76 -33.05 11.85 -2.45
C LEU A 76 -34.18 10.83 -2.67
N LEU A 77 -35.05 10.72 -1.68
CA LEU A 77 -36.46 10.45 -1.93
C LEU A 77 -37.11 11.80 -2.21
N ALA A 78 -37.40 12.05 -3.48
CA ALA A 78 -38.40 13.01 -3.95
C ALA A 78 -39.00 12.46 -5.25
#